data_AF-A0A8T2TKN4-F1
#
_entry.id   AF-A0A8T2TKN4-F1
#
_cell.length_a   1.000
_cell.length_b   1.000
_cell.length_c   1.000
_cell.angle_alpha   90.00
_cell.angle_beta   90.00
_cell.angle_gamma   90.00
#
_symmetry.space_group_name_H-M   'P 1'
#
loop_
_entity.id
_entity.type
_entity.pdbx_description
1 polymer ?
#
loop_
_entity_poly.entity_id
_entity_poly.type
_entity_poly.pdbx_seq_one_letter_code
_entity_poly.pdbx_strand_id
1 'polypeptide(L)'
;MASFALLIILLLQEIVTSETFFKRSDGLHFEVVRASTDATAGRRHALKKKLSVPVVRRDMGCIAEPQLCSTHKHEKCCRGRCRNVHNDAMNCGACGRFCPQGYAYCAGSCVDLSRDHGNCGKCGNVCPSGLTCQRGLCGYD
;
A
#
# COMPACT_ATOMS: atom_id res chain seq x y z
N MET A 1 55.96 -0.58 17.66
CA MET A 1 54.66 -1.29 17.60
C MET A 1 53.42 -0.40 17.80
N ALA A 2 53.54 0.89 18.17
CA ALA A 2 52.39 1.77 18.41
C ALA A 2 51.80 2.47 17.15
N SER A 3 52.46 2.37 15.98
CA SER A 3 52.06 3.13 14.78
C SER A 3 50.91 2.47 13.98
N PHE A 4 50.86 1.14 13.94
CA PHE A 4 49.81 0.40 13.20
C PHE A 4 48.43 0.46 13.88
N ALA A 5 48.40 0.49 15.22
CA ALA A 5 47.14 0.60 15.96
C ALA A 5 46.44 1.94 15.71
N LEU A 6 47.20 3.03 15.59
CA LEU A 6 46.64 4.36 15.29
C LEU A 6 46.06 4.43 13.88
N LEU A 7 46.72 3.80 12.90
CA LEU A 7 46.24 3.70 11.51
C LEU A 7 44.97 2.87 11.39
N ILE A 8 44.84 1.76 12.14
CA ILE A 8 43.62 0.96 12.17
C ILE A 8 42.46 1.74 12.80
N ILE A 9 42.71 2.49 13.89
CA ILE A 9 41.68 3.34 14.52
C ILE A 9 41.21 4.44 13.55
N LEU A 10 42.11 5.10 12.83
CA LEU A 10 41.77 6.12 11.85
C LEU A 10 41.03 5.54 10.63
N LEU A 11 41.39 4.35 10.16
CA LEU A 11 40.69 3.67 9.06
C LEU A 11 39.31 3.14 9.48
N LEU A 12 39.13 2.72 10.74
CA LEU A 12 37.82 2.32 11.27
C LEU A 12 36.89 3.53 11.49
N GLN A 13 37.43 4.72 11.78
CA GLN A 13 36.62 5.94 11.93
C GLN A 13 35.96 6.40 10.63
N GLU A 14 36.50 6.04 9.46
CA GLU A 14 35.85 6.31 8.17
C GLU A 14 34.71 5.32 7.86
N ILE A 15 34.79 4.07 8.35
CA ILE A 15 33.80 3.02 8.08
C ILE A 15 32.49 3.24 8.86
N VAL A 16 32.55 3.83 10.07
CA VAL A 16 31.37 4.10 10.92
C VAL A 16 30.53 5.29 10.41
N THR A 17 30.85 5.87 9.24
CA THR A 17 30.00 6.90 8.62
C THR A 17 28.86 6.33 7.74
N SER A 18 28.81 5.01 7.55
CA SER A 18 27.72 4.35 6.80
C SER A 18 26.55 3.86 7.65
N GLU A 19 26.63 3.98 8.98
CA GLU A 19 25.54 3.54 9.85
C GLU A 19 24.48 4.63 10.00
N THR A 20 23.37 4.42 9.31
CA THR A 20 22.08 5.06 9.60
C THR A 20 21.78 4.98 11.09
N PHE A 21 21.97 6.08 11.80
CA PHE A 21 21.76 6.15 13.25
C PHE A 21 20.25 6.15 13.56
N PHE A 22 19.71 5.00 13.96
CA PHE A 22 18.33 4.88 14.40
C PHE A 22 18.18 5.32 15.85
N LYS A 23 17.77 6.57 16.09
CA LYS A 23 17.43 7.08 17.43
C LYS A 23 15.95 6.78 17.75
N ARG A 24 15.71 5.93 18.75
CA ARG A 24 14.45 5.72 19.49
C ARG A 24 14.10 7.05 20.19
N SER A 25 13.04 7.82 19.94
CA SER A 25 11.57 7.67 19.80
C SER A 25 10.80 8.13 21.05
N ASP A 26 10.69 9.44 21.22
CA ASP A 26 9.57 10.04 21.96
C ASP A 26 8.51 10.44 20.93
N GLY A 27 7.64 9.49 20.62
CA GLY A 27 6.31 9.51 19.97
C GLY A 27 5.83 10.59 18.98
N LEU A 28 6.46 11.75 18.77
CA LEU A 28 5.82 12.90 18.13
C LEU A 28 6.68 13.72 17.17
N HIS A 29 7.99 13.48 17.08
CA HIS A 29 8.84 14.24 16.17
C HIS A 29 9.95 13.37 15.57
N PHE A 30 10.02 13.33 14.23
CA PHE A 30 11.10 12.69 13.49
C PHE A 30 11.75 13.72 12.57
N GLU A 31 13.05 13.95 12.73
CA GLU A 31 13.82 14.84 11.86
C GLU A 31 14.48 14.01 10.75
N VAL A 32 13.90 14.01 9.55
CA VAL A 32 14.53 13.42 8.36
C VAL A 32 15.39 14.49 7.69
N VAL A 33 16.71 14.45 7.88
CA VAL A 33 17.63 15.22 7.03
C VAL A 33 18.01 14.36 5.83
N ARG A 34 17.46 14.65 4.64
CA ARG A 34 17.95 14.06 3.39
C ARG A 34 19.16 14.87 2.91
N ALA A 35 20.32 14.25 2.81
CA ALA A 35 21.38 14.77 1.94
C ALA A 35 21.02 14.38 0.49
N SER A 36 20.62 15.34 -0.33
CA SER A 36 20.52 15.13 -1.78
C SER A 36 21.91 15.35 -2.38
N THR A 37 22.50 14.31 -2.95
CA THR A 37 23.67 14.45 -3.84
C THR A 37 23.17 14.63 -5.27
N ASP A 38 22.56 15.77 -5.59
CA ASP A 38 22.40 16.19 -6.99
C ASP A 38 23.71 16.84 -7.45
N ALA A 39 24.49 16.07 -8.19
CA ALA A 39 25.79 16.45 -8.74
C ALA A 39 25.67 17.31 -10.01
N THR A 40 24.72 18.25 -10.09
CA THR A 40 24.55 19.13 -11.26
C THR A 40 23.91 20.49 -10.92
N ALA A 41 24.56 21.33 -10.13
CA ALA A 41 24.48 22.80 -10.26
C ALA A 41 25.43 23.50 -9.28
N GLY A 42 26.47 24.14 -9.82
CA GLY A 42 27.30 25.06 -9.04
C GLY A 42 26.51 26.29 -8.60
N ARG A 43 26.28 26.42 -7.30
CA ARG A 43 26.39 27.64 -6.46
C ARG A 43 25.81 27.35 -5.09
N ARG A 44 26.66 27.45 -4.06
CA ARG A 44 26.34 27.16 -2.67
C ARG A 44 25.38 28.23 -2.15
N HIS A 45 24.10 27.93 -2.08
CA HIS A 45 23.18 28.50 -1.09
C HIS A 45 22.33 27.34 -0.60
N ALA A 46 22.75 26.72 0.51
CA ALA A 46 21.89 25.82 1.26
C ALA A 46 20.74 26.64 1.86
N LEU A 47 19.68 26.85 1.08
CA LEU A 47 18.40 27.25 1.63
C LEU A 47 17.98 26.09 2.53
N LYS A 48 18.26 26.23 3.83
CA LYS A 48 17.64 25.44 4.90
C LYS A 48 16.15 25.74 4.90
N LYS A 49 15.45 25.28 3.88
CA LYS A 49 14.00 25.31 3.85
C LYS A 49 13.61 24.29 4.89
N LYS A 50 13.24 24.75 6.10
CA LYS A 50 12.47 23.97 7.07
C LYS A 50 11.17 23.61 6.37
N LEU A 51 11.22 22.60 5.53
CA LEU A 51 10.03 22.01 4.96
C LEU A 51 9.52 21.11 6.08
N SER A 52 8.66 21.67 6.93
CA SER A 52 7.79 20.92 7.82
C SER A 52 6.82 20.15 6.95
N VAL A 53 7.31 19.16 6.22
CA VAL A 53 6.45 18.16 5.61
C VAL A 53 5.95 17.33 6.78
N PRO A 54 4.64 17.19 6.99
CA PRO A 54 4.15 16.19 7.93
C PRO A 54 4.72 14.84 7.47
N VAL A 55 5.63 14.27 8.26
CA VAL A 55 6.03 12.88 8.08
C VAL A 55 4.84 12.05 8.55
N VAL A 56 3.80 11.99 7.70
CA VAL A 56 2.80 10.94 7.82
C VAL A 56 3.61 9.67 7.69
N ARG A 57 3.71 8.89 8.78
CA ARG A 57 4.23 7.51 8.75
C ARG A 57 3.59 6.86 7.52
N ARG A 58 4.34 6.62 6.44
CA ARG A 58 3.84 5.97 5.21
C ARG A 58 3.23 4.59 5.52
N ASP A 59 3.63 4.07 6.68
CA ASP A 59 3.24 2.85 7.35
C ASP A 59 1.86 2.93 8.05
N MET A 60 1.37 4.11 8.47
CA MET A 60 0.05 4.23 9.09
C MET A 60 -1.09 4.45 8.08
N GLY A 61 -0.84 5.13 6.95
CA GLY A 61 -1.82 5.32 5.87
C GLY A 61 -3.23 5.66 6.38
N CYS A 62 -4.24 4.90 5.96
CA CYS A 62 -5.62 5.11 6.37
C CYS A 62 -5.93 4.80 7.85
N ILE A 63 -4.99 4.22 8.61
CA ILE A 63 -5.16 4.04 10.07
C ILE A 63 -5.01 5.38 10.78
N ALA A 64 -4.04 6.21 10.35
CA ALA A 64 -3.85 7.55 10.92
C ALA A 64 -4.81 8.58 10.31
N GLU A 65 -5.22 8.37 9.05
CA GLU A 65 -6.15 9.27 8.35
C GLU A 65 -7.31 8.45 7.76
N PRO A 66 -8.38 8.19 8.54
CA PRO A 66 -9.51 7.36 8.10
C PRO A 66 -10.23 7.90 6.87
N GLN A 67 -10.21 9.23 6.66
CA GLN A 67 -10.88 9.89 5.56
C GLN A 67 -10.27 9.57 4.19
N LEU A 68 -9.03 9.04 4.15
CA LEU A 68 -8.37 8.65 2.89
C LEU A 68 -9.18 7.63 2.09
N CYS A 69 -9.86 6.70 2.76
CA CYS A 69 -10.67 5.69 2.08
C CYS A 69 -12.10 6.15 1.82
N SER A 70 -12.49 7.32 2.34
CA SER A 70 -13.83 7.88 2.14
C SER A 70 -13.98 8.61 0.81
N THR A 71 -12.87 8.91 0.13
CA THR A 71 -12.85 9.54 -1.20
C THR A 71 -13.33 8.62 -2.31
N HIS A 72 -13.29 7.29 -2.08
CA HIS A 72 -13.71 6.27 -3.03
C HIS A 72 -14.88 5.46 -2.50
N LYS A 73 -15.86 5.21 -3.37
CA LYS A 73 -17.07 4.47 -3.00
C LYS A 73 -16.72 3.02 -2.65
N HIS A 74 -17.23 2.56 -1.50
CA HIS A 74 -17.07 1.20 -0.97
C HIS A 74 -15.65 0.81 -0.54
N GLU A 75 -14.76 1.77 -0.30
CA GLU A 75 -13.46 1.47 0.29
C GLU A 75 -13.49 1.44 1.83
N LYS A 76 -12.70 0.57 2.43
CA LYS A 76 -12.43 0.51 3.87
C LYS A 76 -10.94 0.45 4.13
N CYS A 77 -10.53 0.93 5.31
CA CYS A 77 -9.15 0.80 5.73
C CYS A 77 -8.84 -0.63 6.20
N CYS A 78 -7.92 -1.29 5.50
CA CYS A 78 -7.44 -2.64 5.82
C CYS A 78 -5.92 -2.64 5.97
N ARG A 79 -5.44 -2.76 7.22
CA ARG A 79 -4.00 -2.80 7.56
C ARG A 79 -3.23 -1.60 6.97
N GLY A 80 -3.76 -0.39 7.12
CA GLY A 80 -3.11 0.86 6.67
C GLY A 80 -3.29 1.20 5.19
N ARG A 81 -3.97 0.33 4.42
CA ARG A 81 -4.29 0.59 3.00
C ARG A 81 -5.79 0.54 2.74
N CYS A 82 -6.27 1.39 1.83
CA CYS A 82 -7.64 1.32 1.37
C CYS A 82 -7.85 0.09 0.49
N ARG A 83 -8.93 -0.65 0.75
CA ARG A 83 -9.37 -1.80 -0.02
C ARG A 83 -10.82 -1.64 -0.37
N ASN A 84 -11.17 -1.95 -1.61
CA ASN A 84 -12.56 -1.94 -2.04
C ASN A 84 -13.26 -3.18 -1.48
N VAL A 85 -14.21 -3.01 -0.57
CA VAL A 85 -14.88 -4.16 0.04
C VAL A 85 -16.06 -4.67 -0.79
N HIS A 86 -16.26 -4.17 -2.01
CA HIS A 86 -17.38 -4.50 -2.89
C HIS A 86 -17.01 -5.34 -4.11
N ASN A 87 -15.75 -5.26 -4.58
CA ASN A 87 -15.30 -6.01 -5.75
C ASN A 87 -13.94 -6.68 -5.56
N ASP A 88 -13.36 -6.61 -4.36
CA ASP A 88 -12.14 -7.34 -4.00
C ASP A 88 -12.51 -8.72 -3.43
N ALA A 89 -12.08 -9.77 -4.13
CA ALA A 89 -12.31 -11.16 -3.72
C ALA A 89 -11.67 -11.53 -2.37
N MET A 90 -10.74 -10.72 -1.87
CA MET A 90 -10.05 -10.93 -0.58
C MET A 90 -10.59 -10.03 0.55
N ASN A 91 -11.52 -9.12 0.26
CA ASN A 91 -12.06 -8.16 1.23
C ASN A 91 -13.59 -8.00 1.13
N CYS A 92 -14.30 -9.10 0.89
CA CYS A 92 -15.75 -9.21 0.68
C CYS A 92 -16.58 -8.63 1.84
N GLY A 93 -16.99 -7.37 1.76
CA GLY A 93 -17.77 -6.63 2.78
C GLY A 93 -16.98 -6.19 4.02
N ALA A 94 -15.88 -6.90 4.31
CA ALA A 94 -14.98 -6.62 5.41
C ALA A 94 -13.55 -7.08 5.06
N CYS A 95 -12.56 -6.48 5.72
CA CYS A 95 -11.16 -6.81 5.51
C CYS A 95 -10.88 -8.30 5.79
N GLY A 96 -10.18 -8.98 4.89
CA GLY A 96 -9.78 -10.38 5.05
C GLY A 96 -10.91 -11.39 4.94
N ARG A 97 -12.13 -10.97 4.58
CA ARG A 97 -13.23 -11.87 4.24
C ARG A 97 -13.11 -12.25 2.76
N PHE A 98 -13.09 -13.54 2.47
CA PHE A 98 -12.95 -14.07 1.12
C PHE A 98 -14.22 -14.82 0.70
N CYS A 99 -14.48 -14.85 -0.60
CA CYS A 99 -15.49 -15.73 -1.15
C CYS A 99 -14.99 -17.18 -1.25
N PRO A 100 -15.88 -18.18 -1.20
CA PRO A 100 -15.52 -19.56 -1.51
C PRO A 100 -14.89 -19.67 -2.90
N GLN A 101 -14.11 -20.72 -3.12
CA GLN A 101 -13.51 -20.96 -4.43
C GLN A 101 -14.60 -21.04 -5.52
N GLY A 102 -14.37 -20.36 -6.64
CA GLY A 102 -15.34 -20.28 -7.75
C GLY A 102 -16.39 -19.17 -7.61
N TYR A 103 -16.44 -18.46 -6.48
CA TYR A 103 -17.35 -17.34 -6.26
C TYR A 103 -16.59 -16.01 -6.34
N ALA A 104 -17.30 -14.96 -6.77
CA ALA A 104 -16.82 -13.58 -6.72
C ALA A 104 -17.72 -12.73 -5.84
N TYR A 105 -17.17 -11.66 -5.25
CA TYR A 105 -17.97 -10.75 -4.46
C TYR A 105 -18.66 -9.73 -5.35
N CYS A 106 -19.98 -9.87 -5.49
CA CYS A 106 -20.83 -9.01 -6.30
C CYS A 106 -21.96 -8.44 -5.44
N ALA A 107 -22.20 -7.13 -5.52
CA ALA A 107 -23.36 -6.49 -4.91
C ALA A 107 -23.54 -6.74 -3.40
N GLY A 108 -22.48 -7.05 -2.65
CA GLY A 108 -22.57 -7.33 -1.21
C GLY A 108 -22.64 -8.83 -0.82
N SER A 109 -22.53 -9.74 -1.79
CA SER A 109 -22.60 -11.18 -1.55
C SER A 109 -21.60 -11.96 -2.43
N CYS A 110 -21.27 -13.18 -2.03
CA CYS A 110 -20.49 -14.08 -2.87
C CYS A 110 -21.41 -14.78 -3.87
N VAL A 111 -21.15 -14.58 -5.15
CA VAL A 111 -21.98 -15.05 -6.26
C VAL A 111 -21.19 -16.03 -7.12
N ASP A 112 -21.82 -17.14 -7.52
CA ASP A 112 -21.24 -18.11 -8.43
C ASP A 112 -21.32 -17.56 -9.87
N LEU A 113 -20.22 -16.98 -10.35
CA LEU A 113 -20.16 -16.43 -11.70
C LEU A 113 -20.36 -17.48 -12.79
N SER A 114 -20.30 -18.78 -12.47
CA SER A 114 -20.46 -19.85 -13.45
C SER A 114 -21.91 -20.21 -13.76
N ARG A 115 -22.85 -19.78 -12.90
CA ARG A 115 -24.28 -20.16 -12.97
C ARG A 115 -25.24 -19.00 -12.75
N ASP A 116 -24.78 -17.90 -12.15
CA ASP A 116 -25.64 -16.77 -11.85
C ASP A 116 -25.98 -15.99 -13.14
N HIS A 117 -27.26 -15.98 -13.50
CA HIS A 117 -27.75 -15.30 -14.69
C HIS A 117 -27.50 -13.79 -14.68
N GLY A 118 -27.45 -13.15 -13.50
CA GLY A 118 -27.23 -11.71 -13.36
C GLY A 118 -25.75 -11.30 -13.28
N ASN A 119 -24.85 -12.28 -13.14
CA ASN A 119 -23.42 -12.07 -12.89
C ASN A 119 -22.57 -13.07 -13.69
N CYS A 120 -23.00 -13.45 -14.89
CA CYS A 120 -22.38 -14.53 -15.63
C CYS A 120 -20.95 -14.17 -16.08
N GLY A 121 -19.95 -14.90 -15.60
CA GLY A 121 -18.52 -14.65 -15.88
C GLY A 121 -17.93 -13.40 -15.20
N LYS A 122 -18.74 -12.42 -14.83
CA LYS A 122 -18.35 -11.22 -14.06
C LYS A 122 -19.56 -10.56 -13.40
N CYS A 123 -19.34 -9.84 -12.30
CA CYS A 123 -20.40 -9.12 -11.60
C CYS A 123 -21.17 -8.17 -12.54
N GLY A 124 -22.50 -8.17 -12.43
CA GLY A 124 -23.41 -7.33 -13.21
C GLY A 124 -23.57 -7.72 -14.68
N ASN A 125 -22.97 -8.83 -15.14
CA ASN A 125 -23.18 -9.33 -16.49
C ASN A 125 -24.44 -10.19 -16.55
N VAL A 126 -25.55 -9.57 -16.94
CA VAL A 126 -26.83 -10.25 -17.11
C VAL A 126 -26.88 -10.94 -18.47
N CYS A 127 -27.22 -12.23 -18.52
CA CYS A 127 -27.40 -12.92 -19.79
C CYS A 127 -28.64 -12.40 -20.54
N PRO A 128 -28.58 -12.36 -21.90
CA PRO A 128 -29.75 -12.04 -22.71
C PRO A 128 -30.93 -12.97 -22.41
N SER A 129 -32.15 -12.46 -22.54
CA SER A 129 -33.37 -13.22 -22.31
C SER A 129 -33.38 -14.53 -23.10
N GLY A 130 -33.64 -15.64 -22.40
CA GLY A 130 -33.67 -16.99 -22.97
C GLY A 130 -32.34 -17.72 -22.97
N LEU A 131 -31.23 -17.07 -22.60
CA LEU A 131 -29.93 -17.72 -22.45
C LEU A 131 -29.64 -18.05 -20.99
N THR A 132 -29.10 -19.24 -20.73
CA THR A 132 -28.63 -19.65 -19.41
C THR A 132 -27.19 -19.19 -19.19
N CYS A 133 -26.80 -19.02 -17.93
CA CYS A 133 -25.40 -18.89 -17.56
C CYS A 133 -24.85 -20.28 -17.24
N GLN A 134 -23.86 -20.72 -18.00
CA GLN A 134 -23.20 -21.99 -17.75
C GLN A 134 -21.70 -21.86 -18.00
N ARG A 135 -20.90 -22.36 -17.05
CA ARG A 135 -19.42 -22.23 -17.04
C ARG A 135 -18.93 -20.79 -17.20
N GLY A 136 -19.74 -19.81 -16.80
CA GLY A 136 -19.41 -18.38 -16.85
C GLY A 136 -19.63 -17.73 -18.21
N LEU A 137 -20.40 -18.39 -19.09
CA LEU A 137 -20.74 -17.92 -20.42
C LEU A 137 -22.26 -17.98 -20.62
N CYS A 138 -22.81 -16.94 -21.26
CA CYS A 138 -24.23 -16.91 -21.61
C CYS A 138 -24.47 -17.75 -22.88
N GLY A 139 -25.46 -18.64 -22.84
CA GLY A 139 -25.78 -19.53 -23.96
C GLY A 139 -24.72 -20.60 -24.20
N TYR A 140 -24.04 -21.04 -23.13
CA TYR A 140 -23.15 -22.19 -23.18
C TYR A 140 -23.98 -23.46 -23.05
N ASP A 141 -24.02 -24.23 -24.13
CA ASP A 141 -24.74 -25.49 -24.24
C ASP A 141 -23.79 -26.70 -24.08
#